data_AF-A0A7V9GD36-F1
#
_entry.id   AF-A0A7V9GD36-F1
#
_cell.length_a   1.000
_cell.length_b   1.000
_cell.length_c   1.000
_cell.angle_alpha   90.00
_cell.angle_beta   90.00
_cell.angle_gamma   90.00
#
_symmetry.space_group_name_H-M   'P 1'
#
loop_
_entity.id
_entity.type
_entity.pdbx_description
1 polymer ?
#
loop_
_entity_poly.entity_id
_entity_poly.type
_entity_poly.pdbx_seq_one_letter_code
_entity_poly.pdbx_strand_id
1 'polypeptide(L)'
;MEKDFVQFSCGEYILRSAGAVEQTFGGITRRLWDDPFEWTLPEELSTGGKISEYLAEVEETRRQGFAFFSSDDDLRKQLPAPEKLKSIFEILLETTARAEHFQGRAFAVFQMFSDEKLPHF
;
A
#
# COMPACT_ATOMS: atom_id res chain seq x y z
N MET A 1 28.93 13.15 -11.77
CA MET A 1 28.37 12.71 -10.48
C MET A 1 27.03 12.06 -10.80
N GLU A 2 26.90 10.76 -10.52
CA GLU A 2 25.85 9.85 -10.99
C GLU A 2 24.41 10.33 -10.70
N LYS A 3 23.54 10.17 -11.70
CA LYS A 3 22.08 10.39 -11.62
C LYS A 3 21.34 9.10 -11.23
N ASP A 4 21.86 8.32 -10.27
CA ASP A 4 21.30 7.01 -9.87
C ASP A 4 20.66 7.02 -8.47
N PHE A 5 20.05 8.14 -8.06
CA PHE A 5 19.44 8.25 -6.72
C PHE A 5 18.00 7.73 -6.62
N VAL A 6 17.34 7.43 -7.74
CA VAL A 6 15.92 7.07 -7.78
C VAL A 6 15.77 5.63 -8.23
N GLN A 7 15.68 4.70 -7.28
CA GLN A 7 15.55 3.27 -7.55
C GLN A 7 14.22 2.90 -8.25
N PHE A 8 13.17 3.70 -8.05
CA PHE A 8 11.84 3.49 -8.59
C PHE A 8 11.23 4.82 -9.03
N SER A 9 10.48 4.81 -10.12
CA SER A 9 9.67 5.93 -10.60
C SER A 9 8.58 6.34 -9.58
N CYS A 10 8.01 7.53 -9.78
CA CYS A 10 6.89 8.01 -8.96
C CYS A 10 5.72 7.01 -8.96
N GLY A 11 5.35 6.48 -10.13
CA GLY A 11 4.29 5.48 -10.27
C GLY A 11 4.58 4.19 -9.51
N GLU A 12 5.81 3.66 -9.58
CA GLU A 12 6.21 2.46 -8.85
C GLU A 12 6.15 2.67 -7.33
N TYR A 13 6.50 3.85 -6.82
CA TYR A 13 6.33 4.16 -5.40
C TYR A 13 4.85 4.24 -4.99
N ILE A 14 3.98 4.83 -5.83
CA ILE A 14 2.52 4.85 -5.59
C ILE A 14 1.98 3.42 -5.51
N LEU A 15 2.36 2.56 -6.46
CA LEU A 15 1.90 1.17 -6.51
C LEU A 15 2.40 0.35 -5.31
N ARG A 16 3.64 0.55 -4.87
CA ARG A 16 4.17 -0.07 -3.64
C ARG A 16 3.42 0.38 -2.39
N SER A 17 2.99 1.65 -2.34
CA SER A 17 2.14 2.15 -1.26
C SER A 17 0.79 1.43 -1.24
N ALA A 18 0.13 1.32 -2.40
CA ALA A 18 -1.14 0.63 -2.55
C ALA A 18 -1.04 -0.87 -2.21
N GLY A 19 0.00 -1.55 -2.70
CA GLY A 19 0.25 -2.95 -2.39
C GLY A 19 0.49 -3.23 -0.92
N ALA A 20 1.10 -2.28 -0.20
CA ALA A 20 1.25 -2.40 1.24
C ALA A 20 -0.11 -2.47 1.96
N VAL A 21 -1.08 -1.68 1.51
CA VAL A 21 -2.46 -1.65 2.03
C VAL A 21 -3.18 -2.94 1.69
N GLU A 22 -3.17 -3.34 0.42
CA GLU A 22 -3.84 -4.54 -0.04
C GLU A 22 -3.32 -5.81 0.64
N GLN A 23 -1.99 -5.99 0.75
CA GLN A 23 -1.41 -7.13 1.46
C GLN A 23 -1.96 -7.25 2.88
N THR A 24 -2.07 -6.13 3.56
CA THR A 24 -2.58 -6.10 4.93
C THR A 24 -4.05 -6.48 4.99
N PHE A 25 -4.88 -5.91 4.13
CA PHE A 25 -6.31 -6.22 4.15
C PHE A 25 -6.64 -7.61 3.60
N GLY A 26 -5.88 -8.11 2.63
CA GLY A 26 -5.90 -9.52 2.20
C GLY A 26 -5.48 -10.47 3.32
N GLY A 27 -4.44 -10.12 4.07
CA GLY A 27 -4.01 -10.84 5.26
C GLY A 27 -5.05 -10.86 6.38
N ILE A 28 -5.65 -9.71 6.69
CA ILE A 28 -6.69 -9.57 7.73
C ILE A 28 -7.96 -10.35 7.36
N THR A 29 -8.43 -10.21 6.12
CA THR A 29 -9.74 -10.75 5.71
C THR A 29 -9.67 -12.20 5.23
N ARG A 30 -8.58 -12.60 4.56
CA ARG A 30 -8.46 -13.89 3.87
C ARG A 30 -7.21 -14.69 4.27
N ARG A 31 -6.36 -14.17 5.18
CA ARG A 31 -5.07 -14.77 5.57
C ARG A 31 -4.08 -14.94 4.40
N LEU A 32 -4.19 -14.09 3.39
CA LEU A 32 -3.33 -14.07 2.19
C LEU A 32 -2.14 -13.14 2.41
N TRP A 33 -1.23 -13.50 3.31
CA TRP A 33 -0.06 -12.67 3.64
C TRP A 33 1.03 -12.71 2.57
N ASP A 34 1.17 -13.86 1.89
CA ASP A 34 2.28 -14.20 1.00
C ASP A 34 1.82 -14.49 -0.44
N ASP A 35 0.55 -14.20 -0.76
CA ASP A 35 0.01 -14.46 -2.10
C ASP A 35 0.71 -13.53 -3.12
N PRO A 36 1.33 -14.06 -4.20
CA PRO A 36 1.93 -13.22 -5.21
C PRO A 36 0.86 -12.31 -5.79
N PHE A 37 1.06 -11.03 -5.55
CA PHE A 37 0.22 -9.97 -6.06
C PHE A 37 0.27 -9.92 -7.59
N GLU A 38 -0.68 -10.57 -8.26
CA GLU A 38 -0.76 -10.65 -9.73
C GLU A 38 -0.77 -9.26 -10.38
N TRP A 39 -1.25 -8.23 -9.69
CA TRP A 39 -1.20 -6.83 -10.17
C TRP A 39 0.21 -6.22 -10.16
N THR A 40 1.22 -6.86 -9.56
CA THR A 40 2.62 -6.42 -9.71
C THR A 40 3.22 -6.80 -11.06
N LEU A 41 2.50 -7.58 -11.86
CA LEU A 41 2.94 -7.98 -13.19
C LEU A 41 2.93 -6.76 -14.14
N PRO A 42 4.01 -6.55 -14.93
CA PRO A 42 4.11 -5.41 -15.85
C PRO A 42 2.91 -5.27 -16.80
N GLU A 43 2.35 -6.39 -17.23
CA GLU A 43 1.16 -6.46 -18.08
C GLU A 43 -0.09 -5.86 -17.43
N GLU A 44 -0.26 -6.03 -16.11
CA GLU A 44 -1.38 -5.50 -15.34
C GLU A 44 -1.22 -4.04 -14.93
N LEU A 45 -0.04 -3.45 -15.14
CA LEU A 45 0.26 -2.05 -14.84
C LEU A 45 0.71 -1.25 -16.07
N SER A 46 0.51 -1.82 -17.26
CA SER A 46 1.04 -1.30 -18.53
C SER A 46 0.42 0.02 -19.00
N THR A 47 -0.68 0.48 -18.39
CA THR A 47 -1.38 1.72 -18.76
C THR A 47 -1.89 2.49 -17.55
N GLY A 48 -2.06 3.81 -17.68
CA GLY A 48 -2.64 4.63 -16.62
C GLY A 48 -4.08 4.25 -16.24
N GLY A 49 -4.85 3.69 -17.17
CA GLY A 49 -6.20 3.16 -16.90
C GLY A 49 -6.14 1.96 -15.95
N LYS A 50 -5.31 0.96 -16.27
CA LYS A 50 -5.11 -0.21 -15.41
C LYS A 50 -4.57 0.16 -14.02
N ILE A 51 -3.65 1.13 -13.94
CA ILE A 51 -3.16 1.65 -12.67
C ILE A 51 -4.31 2.25 -11.85
N SER A 52 -5.20 3.02 -12.49
CA SER A 52 -6.34 3.64 -11.81
C SER A 52 -7.35 2.59 -11.33
N GLU A 53 -7.60 1.56 -12.13
CA GLU A 53 -8.44 0.40 -11.78
C GLU A 53 -7.88 -0.33 -10.57
N TYR A 54 -6.57 -0.65 -10.59
CA TYR A 54 -5.89 -1.27 -9.47
C TYR A 54 -6.01 -0.45 -8.17
N LEU A 55 -5.77 0.87 -8.23
CA LEU A 55 -5.91 1.73 -7.06
C LEU A 55 -7.35 1.75 -6.51
N ALA A 56 -8.35 1.66 -7.38
CA ALA A 56 -9.75 1.56 -6.97
C ALA A 56 -10.06 0.21 -6.29
N GLU A 57 -9.48 -0.89 -6.76
CA GLU A 57 -9.61 -2.22 -6.15
C GLU A 57 -8.96 -2.30 -4.76
N VAL A 58 -7.80 -1.67 -4.60
CA VAL A 58 -7.11 -1.56 -3.30
C VAL A 58 -7.97 -0.79 -2.31
N GLU A 59 -8.57 0.33 -2.75
CA GLU A 59 -9.49 1.12 -1.93
C GLU A 59 -10.73 0.31 -1.53
N GLU A 60 -11.30 -0.45 -2.46
CA GLU A 60 -12.43 -1.33 -2.17
C GLU A 60 -12.05 -2.41 -1.14
N THR A 61 -10.89 -3.04 -1.32
CA THR A 61 -10.36 -4.07 -0.41
C THR A 61 -10.15 -3.51 0.99
N ARG A 62 -9.58 -2.30 1.09
CA ARG A 62 -9.43 -1.57 2.35
C ARG A 62 -10.78 -1.31 3.02
N ARG A 63 -11.76 -0.80 2.26
CA ARG A 63 -13.12 -0.53 2.77
C ARG A 63 -13.79 -1.79 3.29
N GLN A 64 -13.74 -2.88 2.54
CA GLN A 64 -14.27 -4.17 2.94
C GLN A 64 -13.58 -4.68 4.20
N GLY A 65 -12.26 -4.55 4.28
CA GLY A 65 -11.47 -4.93 5.43
C GLY A 65 -11.86 -4.19 6.71
N PHE A 66 -12.06 -2.87 6.64
CA PHE A 66 -12.57 -2.10 7.78
C PHE A 66 -14.00 -2.49 8.17
N ALA A 67 -14.84 -2.93 7.23
CA ALA A 67 -16.20 -3.38 7.53
C ALA A 67 -16.25 -4.66 8.39
N PHE A 68 -15.14 -5.39 8.55
CA PHE A 68 -15.06 -6.52 9.49
C PHE A 68 -14.95 -6.09 10.95
N PHE A 69 -14.61 -4.83 11.23
CA PHE A 69 -14.50 -4.33 12.59
C PHE A 69 -15.86 -3.83 13.07
N SER A 70 -16.35 -4.44 14.15
CA SER A 70 -17.60 -4.05 14.82
C SER A 70 -17.34 -3.07 15.97
N SER A 71 -16.13 -3.07 16.54
CA SER A 71 -15.71 -2.12 17.57
C SER A 71 -14.18 -2.03 17.67
N ASP A 72 -13.68 -1.03 18.41
CA ASP A 72 -12.25 -0.87 18.69
C ASP A 72 -11.63 -2.07 19.44
N ASP A 73 -12.43 -2.87 20.13
CA ASP A 73 -11.94 -4.09 20.78
C ASP A 73 -11.37 -5.09 19.78
N ASP A 74 -11.86 -5.05 18.53
CA ASP A 74 -11.34 -5.89 17.45
C ASP A 74 -9.88 -5.60 17.13
N LEU A 75 -9.41 -4.37 17.36
CA LEU A 75 -8.01 -3.99 17.13
C LEU A 75 -7.03 -4.76 18.02
N ARG A 76 -7.50 -5.31 19.16
CA ARG A 76 -6.68 -6.10 20.08
C ARG A 76 -6.56 -7.57 19.66
N LYS A 77 -7.38 -8.04 18.71
CA LYS A 77 -7.32 -9.43 18.22
C LYS A 77 -5.95 -9.72 17.62
N GLN A 78 -5.44 -10.90 17.92
CA GLN A 78 -4.14 -11.37 17.44
C GLN A 78 -4.33 -12.18 16.16
N LEU A 79 -3.54 -11.87 15.13
CA LEU A 79 -3.51 -12.61 13.89
C LEU A 79 -2.12 -13.21 13.68
N PRO A 80 -2.01 -14.41 13.07
CA PRO A 80 -0.74 -14.93 12.59
C PRO A 80 -0.30 -14.08 11.41
N ALA A 81 0.49 -13.04 11.67
CA ALA A 81 1.21 -12.30 10.65
C ALA A 81 2.46 -13.10 10.23
N PRO A 82 3.03 -12.85 9.04
CA PRO A 82 4.03 -13.75 8.43
C PRO A 82 5.24 -14.11 9.33
N GLU A 83 5.66 -13.23 10.24
CA GLU A 83 6.80 -13.50 11.14
C GLU A 83 6.40 -13.91 12.57
N LYS A 84 5.29 -13.38 13.08
CA LYS A 84 4.85 -13.56 14.49
C LYS A 84 3.38 -13.20 14.66
N LEU A 85 2.79 -13.62 15.78
CA LEU A 85 1.50 -13.08 16.20
C LEU A 85 1.63 -11.57 16.44
N LYS A 86 0.71 -10.82 15.83
CA LYS A 86 0.59 -9.37 16.02
C LYS A 86 -0.88 -9.02 16.22
N SER A 87 -1.14 -7.97 16.99
CA SER A 87 -2.47 -7.38 17.03
C SER A 87 -2.85 -6.75 15.70
N ILE A 88 -4.14 -6.70 15.39
CA ILE A 88 -4.65 -5.96 14.23
C ILE A 88 -4.18 -4.49 14.28
N PHE A 89 -4.15 -3.89 15.47
CA PHE A 89 -3.61 -2.54 15.65
C PHE A 89 -2.15 -2.40 15.18
N GLU A 90 -1.25 -3.28 15.65
CA GLU A 90 0.16 -3.26 15.25
C GLU A 90 0.32 -3.43 13.74
N ILE A 91 -0.45 -4.36 13.15
CA ILE A 91 -0.45 -4.61 11.71
C ILE A 91 -0.85 -3.33 10.95
N LEU A 92 -1.98 -2.70 11.33
CA LEU A 92 -2.45 -1.50 10.66
C LEU A 92 -1.47 -0.32 10.82
N LEU A 93 -0.88 -0.15 12.00
CA LEU A 93 0.10 0.90 12.26
C LEU A 93 1.37 0.74 11.40
N GLU A 94 1.91 -0.47 11.33
CA GLU A 94 3.05 -0.78 10.47
C GLU A 94 2.73 -0.54 8.99
N THR A 95 1.51 -0.90 8.57
CA THR A 95 1.04 -0.68 7.20
C THR A 95 0.92 0.79 6.85
N THR A 96 0.35 1.61 7.74
CA THR A 96 0.28 3.07 7.54
C THR A 96 1.67 3.65 7.41
N ALA A 97 2.60 3.32 8.32
CA ALA A 97 3.97 3.81 8.26
C ALA A 97 4.68 3.41 6.95
N ARG A 98 4.48 2.16 6.49
CA ARG A 98 5.04 1.66 5.23
C ARG A 98 4.43 2.34 4.01
N ALA A 99 3.11 2.53 3.99
CA ALA A 99 2.40 3.17 2.89
C ALA A 99 2.80 4.66 2.76
N GLU A 100 2.86 5.37 3.88
CA GLU A 100 3.30 6.78 3.95
C GLU A 100 4.76 6.93 3.53
N HIS A 101 5.64 6.00 3.94
CA HIS A 101 7.03 6.01 3.49
C HIS A 101 7.13 6.00 1.96
N PHE A 102 6.37 5.13 1.28
CA PHE A 102 6.35 5.09 -0.18
C PHE A 102 5.70 6.33 -0.80
N GLN A 103 4.63 6.86 -0.22
CA GLN A 103 4.01 8.12 -0.68
C GLN A 103 4.99 9.30 -0.58
N GLY A 104 5.73 9.42 0.52
CA GLY A 104 6.76 10.44 0.68
C GLY A 104 7.87 10.34 -0.36
N ARG A 105 8.26 9.11 -0.74
CA ARG A 105 9.22 8.85 -1.82
C ARG A 105 8.66 9.22 -3.19
N ALA A 106 7.40 8.85 -3.48
CA ALA A 106 6.71 9.26 -4.71
C ALA A 106 6.64 10.79 -4.83
N PHE A 107 6.29 11.46 -3.73
CA PHE A 107 6.24 12.91 -3.65
C PHE A 107 7.60 13.56 -3.94
N ALA A 108 8.67 13.07 -3.31
CA ALA A 108 10.02 13.57 -3.55
C ALA A 108 10.44 13.40 -5.02
N VAL A 109 10.15 12.24 -5.63
CA VAL A 109 10.42 12.01 -7.06
C VAL A 109 9.61 12.96 -7.92
N PHE A 110 8.31 13.13 -7.64
CA PHE A 110 7.48 14.07 -8.39
C PHE A 110 8.04 15.50 -8.34
N GLN A 111 8.44 15.99 -7.17
CA GLN A 111 9.04 17.33 -7.02
C GLN A 111 10.39 17.48 -7.73
N MET A 112 11.16 16.41 -7.90
CA MET A 112 12.40 16.47 -8.68
C MET A 112 12.16 16.70 -10.18
N PHE A 113 10.99 16.29 -10.68
CA PHE A 113 10.64 16.34 -12.11
C PHE A 113 9.48 17.31 -12.42
N SER A 114 8.93 17.98 -11.41
CA SER A 114 7.79 18.89 -11.52
C SER A 114 8.04 20.14 -10.67
N ASP A 115 7.77 21.32 -11.23
CA ASP A 115 7.73 22.60 -10.49
C ASP A 115 6.43 22.77 -9.69
N GLU A 116 5.54 21.78 -9.70
CA GLU A 116 4.26 21.84 -9.00
C GLU A 116 4.40 21.54 -7.50
N LYS A 117 3.70 22.33 -6.69
CA LYS A 117 3.50 22.03 -5.26
C LYS A 117 2.20 21.24 -5.12
N LEU A 118 2.29 19.99 -4.68
CA LEU A 118 1.09 19.24 -4.30
C LEU A 118 0.52 19.80 -2.97
N PRO A 119 -0.80 19.70 -2.76
CA PRO A 119 -1.42 20.14 -1.51
C PRO A 119 -0.81 19.43 -0.31
N HIS A 120 -0.59 20.18 0.78
CA HIS A 120 -0.25 19.60 2.07
C HIS A 120 -1.47 18.86 2.63
N PHE A 121 -1.29 17.59 3.00
CA PHE A 121 -2.24 16.79 3.76
C PHE A 121 -1.97 16.92 5.25
#